data_AF-D4DST7-F1
#
_entry.id   AF-D4DST7-F1
#
_cell.length_a   1.000
_cell.length_b   1.000
_cell.length_c   1.000
_cell.angle_alpha   90.00
_cell.angle_beta   90.00
_cell.angle_gamma   90.00
#
_symmetry.space_group_name_H-M   'P 1'
#
loop_
_entity.id
_entity.type
_entity.pdbx_description
1 polymer ?
#
loop_
_entity_poly.entity_id
_entity_poly.type
_entity_poly.pdbx_seq_one_letter_code
_entity_poly.pdbx_strand_id
1 'polypeptide(L)' 'MSVTLETLENLERKVTLSLPWSSINAECDKRLKQTARKARIDGFRPGKAPCR' A
#
# COMPACT_ATOMS: atom_id res chain seq x y z
N MET A 1 2.10 7.83 11.92
CA MET A 1 1.16 6.73 12.22
C MET A 1 0.65 6.99 13.62
N SER A 2 -0.64 7.29 13.76
CA SER A 2 -1.27 7.46 15.08
C SER A 2 -2.32 6.36 15.27
N VAL A 3 -2.31 5.77 16.45
CA VAL A 3 -3.20 4.67 16.83
C VAL A 3 -3.95 5.13 18.07
N THR A 4 -5.26 5.28 17.97
CA THR A 4 -6.12 5.51 19.12
C THR A 4 -6.90 4.24 19.42
N LEU A 5 -6.87 3.83 20.68
CA LEU A 5 -7.56 2.65 21.19
C LEU A 5 -8.69 3.14 22.09
N GLU A 6 -9.93 2.93 21.65
CA GLU A 6 -11.13 3.19 22.43
C GLU A 6 -11.60 1.86 23.02
N THR A 7 -11.60 1.75 24.35
CA THR A 7 -12.17 0.62 25.08
C THR A 7 -13.66 0.85 25.25
N LEU A 8 -14.49 -0.01 24.63
CA LEU A 8 -15.94 -0.02 24.78
C LEU A 8 -16.32 -0.93 25.99
N GLU A 9 -17.61 -1.21 26.18
CA GLU A 9 -18.05 -2.09 27.28
C GLU A 9 -17.68 -3.56 27.03
N ASN A 10 -17.48 -4.32 28.12
CA ASN A 10 -17.01 -5.71 28.13
C ASN A 10 -15.60 -5.93 27.55
N LEU A 11 -15.52 -6.60 26.39
CA LEU A 11 -14.28 -7.05 25.73
C LEU A 11 -14.07 -6.41 24.36
N GLU A 12 -14.94 -5.49 23.97
CA GLU A 12 -14.85 -4.83 22.68
C GLU A 12 -13.83 -3.69 22.72
N ARG A 13 -12.97 -3.65 21.71
CA ARG A 13 -12.01 -2.57 21.51
C ARG A 13 -12.14 -2.06 20.10
N LYS A 14 -12.30 -0.75 19.98
CA LYS A 14 -12.28 -0.06 18.69
C LYS A 14 -10.90 0.55 18.50
N VAL A 15 -10.25 0.17 17.41
CA VAL A 15 -8.93 0.69 17.03
C VAL A 15 -9.12 1.65 15.87
N THR A 16 -8.85 2.93 16.09
CA THR A 16 -8.83 3.93 15.02
C THR A 16 -7.38 4.18 14.63
N LEU A 17 -7.01 3.73 13.44
CA LEU A 17 -5.68 3.90 12.86
C LEU A 17 -5.71 5.05 11.86
N SER A 18 -4.88 6.07 12.08
CA SER A 18 -4.62 7.12 11.10
C SER A 18 -3.23 6.94 10.49
N LEU A 19 -3.25 6.72 9.17
CA LEU A 19 -2.06 6.44 8.35
C LEU A 19 -1.75 7.66 7.47
N PRO A 20 -0.51 8.17 7.49
CA PRO A 20 -0.11 9.22 6.58
C PRO A 20 -0.09 8.70 5.14
N TRP A 21 -0.72 9.46 4.24
CA TRP A 21 -0.88 9.09 2.83
C TRP A 21 0.44 8.99 2.08
N SER A 22 1.44 9.79 2.48
CA SER A 22 2.78 9.77 1.91
C SER A 22 3.49 8.42 2.07
N SER A 23 3.36 7.77 3.22
CA SER A 23 3.97 6.46 3.48
C SER A 23 3.33 5.35 2.65
N ILE A 24 2.01 5.43 2.42
CA ILE A 24 1.28 4.46 1.61
C ILE A 24 1.68 4.59 0.14
N ASN A 25 1.74 5.81 -0.38
CA ASN A 25 2.16 6.04 -1.77
C ASN A 25 3.59 5.54 -2.02
N ALA A 26 4.52 5.80 -1.09
CA ALA A 26 5.89 5.31 -1.21
C ALA A 26 5.99 3.77 -1.28
N GLU A 27 5.21 3.06 -0.45
CA GLU A 27 5.14 1.59 -0.48
C GLU A 27 4.41 1.07 -1.74
N CYS A 28 3.37 1.76 -2.20
CA CYS A 28 2.69 1.45 -3.46
C CYS A 28 3.65 1.59 -4.65
N ASP A 29 4.39 2.69 -4.76
CA ASP A 29 5.36 2.93 -5.84
C ASP A 29 6.46 1.88 -5.85
N LYS A 30 6.94 1.49 -4.66
CA LYS A 30 7.95 0.43 -4.50
C LYS A 30 7.43 -0.91 -5.02
N ARG A 31 6.19 -1.29 -4.67
CA ARG A 31 5.55 -2.51 -5.15
C ARG A 31 5.29 -2.45 -6.65
N LEU A 32 4.79 -1.33 -7.15
CA LEU A 32 4.57 -1.11 -8.59
C LEU A 32 5.86 -1.26 -9.38
N LYS A 33 6.97 -0.66 -8.94
CA LYS A 33 8.29 -0.83 -9.58
C LYS A 33 8.78 -2.28 -9.58
N GLN A 34 8.53 -3.04 -8.51
CA GLN A 34 8.91 -4.45 -8.44
C GLN A 34 8.07 -5.31 -9.39
N THR A 35 6.75 -5.08 -9.42
CA THR A 35 5.82 -5.77 -10.32
C THR A 35 6.11 -5.42 -11.77
N ALA A 36 6.38 -4.15 -12.08
CA ALA A 36 6.69 -3.66 -13.42
C ALA A 36 7.84 -4.42 -14.08
N ARG A 37 8.88 -4.77 -13.31
CA ARG A 37 10.04 -5.54 -13.79
C ARG A 37 9.70 -6.98 -14.19
N LYS A 38 8.64 -7.56 -13.60
CA LYS A 38 8.21 -8.95 -13.81
C LYS A 38 6.98 -9.05 -14.72
N ALA A 39 6.23 -7.95 -14.87
CA ALA A 39 5.02 -7.90 -15.64
C ALA A 39 5.30 -8.21 -17.12
N ARG A 40 4.51 -9.13 -17.66
CA ARG A 40 4.40 -9.41 -19.09
C ARG A 40 3.14 -8.72 -19.57
N ILE A 41 3.32 -7.62 -20.27
CA ILE A 41 2.23 -6.82 -20.83
C ILE A 41 2.34 -6.96 -22.34
N ASP A 42 1.24 -7.30 -22.99
CA ASP A 42 1.22 -7.50 -24.44
C ASP A 42 1.66 -6.24 -25.18
N GLY A 43 2.53 -6.41 -26.18
CA GLY A 43 3.16 -5.28 -26.89
C GLY A 43 4.41 -4.69 -26.23
N PHE A 44 4.75 -5.09 -25.00
CA PHE A 44 5.98 -4.66 -24.33
C PHE A 44 6.92 -5.84 -24.04
N ARG A 45 8.22 -5.61 -24.17
CA ARG A 45 9.21 -6.58 -23.69
C ARG A 45 9.03 -6.74 -22.17
N PRO A 46 9.02 -7.97 -21.62
CA PRO A 46 8.86 -8.19 -20.19
C PRO A 46 9.75 -7.28 -19.36
N GLY A 47 9.17 -6.59 -18.38
CA GLY A 47 9.91 -5.66 -17.52
C GLY A 47 10.17 -4.26 -18.08
N LYS A 48 9.69 -3.94 -19.28
CA LYS A 48 9.93 -2.65 -19.96
C LYS A 48 8.65 -1.87 -20.31
N ALA A 49 7.54 -2.20 -19.68
CA ALA A 49 6.33 -1.39 -19.77
C ALA A 49 6.52 -0.06 -18.97
N PRO A 50 6.09 1.09 -19.52
CA PRO A 50 6.08 2.35 -18.79
C PRO A 50 5.10 2.27 -17.62
N CYS A 51 5.59 2.52 -16.41
CA CYS A 51 4.73 2.82 -15.26
C CYS A 51 4.77 4.33 -15.08
N ARG A 52 3.61 4.98 -15.19
CA ARG A 52 3.46 6.37 -14.74
C ARG A 52 3.47 6.41 -13.21
#